data_AF-A0A849R5Q7-F1
#
_entry.id   AF-A0A849R5Q7-F1
#
_cell.length_a   1.000
_cell.length_b   1.000
_cell.length_c   1.000
_cell.angle_alpha   90.00
_cell.angle_beta   90.00
_cell.angle_gamma   90.00
#
_symmetry.space_group_name_H-M   'P 1'
#
loop_
_entity.id
_entity.type
_entity.pdbx_description
1 polymer ?
#
loop_
_entity_poly.entity_id
_entity_poly.type
_entity_poly.pdbx_seq_one_letter_code
_entity_poly.pdbx_strand_id
1 'polypeptide(L)'
;ISHAYLWLLSETEDTFVKMGFGAETSRYVKERAKAIVTGGYELNEIEEFDEELIRDGINPGSTADIIAAALFIAILSGLRF
;
A
#
# COMPACT_ATOMS: atom_id res chain seq x y z
N ILE A 1 6.30 -9.45 1.68
CA ILE A 1 6.03 -8.33 0.76
C ILE A 1 4.96 -7.37 1.31
N SER A 2 3.93 -7.86 1.99
CA SER A 2 2.81 -7.04 2.50
C SER A 2 3.26 -5.90 3.43
N HIS A 3 4.19 -6.15 4.36
CA HIS A 3 4.74 -5.07 5.21
C HIS A 3 5.45 -3.98 4.39
N ALA A 4 6.22 -4.36 3.36
CA ALA A 4 6.91 -3.40 2.51
C ALA A 4 5.93 -2.58 1.67
N TYR A 5 4.84 -3.19 1.21
CA TYR A 5 3.75 -2.51 0.51
C TYR A 5 3.07 -1.47 1.41
N LEU A 6 2.61 -1.88 2.59
CA LEU A 6 1.96 -0.98 3.55
C LEU A 6 2.90 0.13 4.03
N TRP A 7 4.18 -0.20 4.24
CA TRP A 7 5.19 0.80 4.55
C TRP A 7 5.32 1.84 3.43
N LEU A 8 5.47 1.43 2.18
CA LEU A 8 5.57 2.36 1.06
C LEU A 8 4.30 3.21 0.92
N LEU A 9 3.12 2.60 1.06
CA LEU A 9 1.83 3.28 1.03
C LEU A 9 1.69 4.32 2.16
N SER A 10 2.34 4.10 3.31
CA SER A 10 2.35 5.04 4.44
C SER A 10 3.27 6.24 4.25
N GLU A 11 4.27 6.15 3.37
CA GLU A 11 5.25 7.23 3.16
C GLU A 11 4.76 8.25 2.11
N THR A 12 4.09 7.77 1.06
CA THR A 12 3.72 8.60 -0.11
C THR A 12 2.27 8.42 -0.54
N GLU A 13 1.62 9.51 -0.96
CA GLU A 13 0.29 9.47 -1.58
C GLU A 13 0.34 8.63 -2.88
N ASP A 14 -0.54 7.62 -3.01
CA ASP A 14 -0.62 6.81 -4.21
C ASP A 14 -1.19 7.61 -5.39
N THR A 15 -0.45 7.65 -6.50
CA THR A 15 -0.83 8.45 -7.67
C THR A 15 -2.02 7.88 -8.44
N PHE A 16 -2.20 6.57 -8.47
CA PHE A 16 -3.36 5.95 -9.12
C PHE A 16 -4.64 6.28 -8.35
N VAL A 17 -4.60 6.19 -7.01
CA VAL A 17 -5.70 6.64 -6.15
C VAL A 17 -5.95 8.14 -6.34
N LYS A 18 -4.90 8.96 -6.36
CA LYS A 18 -5.03 10.42 -6.51
C LYS A 18 -5.69 10.83 -7.83
N MET A 19 -5.37 10.15 -8.92
CA MET A 19 -5.98 10.38 -10.23
C MET A 19 -7.44 9.90 -10.29
N GLY A 20 -7.74 8.75 -9.66
CA GLY A 20 -9.09 8.18 -9.68
C GLY A 20 -10.08 8.80 -8.70
N PHE A 21 -9.61 9.14 -7.49
CA PHE A 21 -10.45 9.51 -6.34
C PHE A 21 -10.08 10.85 -5.70
N GLY A 22 -9.07 11.54 -6.23
CA GLY A 22 -8.62 12.85 -5.73
C GLY A 22 -7.62 12.80 -4.59
N ALA A 23 -7.08 13.97 -4.26
CA ALA A 23 -5.99 14.13 -3.30
C ALA A 23 -6.39 13.82 -1.84
N GLU A 24 -7.65 14.08 -1.47
CA GLU A 24 -8.15 13.82 -0.13
C GLU A 24 -8.21 12.31 0.14
N THR A 25 -8.81 11.54 -0.77
CA THR A 25 -8.85 10.07 -0.69
C THR A 25 -7.45 9.46 -0.68
N SER A 26 -6.54 9.93 -1.55
CA SER A 26 -5.16 9.43 -1.58
C SER A 26 -4.42 9.70 -0.26
N ARG A 27 -4.62 10.88 0.35
CA ARG A 27 -4.08 11.20 1.67
C ARG A 27 -4.68 10.33 2.76
N TYR A 28 -5.98 10.09 2.72
CA TYR A 28 -6.66 9.21 3.67
C TYR A 28 -6.10 7.78 3.62
N VAL A 29 -5.95 7.20 2.43
CA VAL A 29 -5.35 5.87 2.24
C VAL A 29 -3.92 5.82 2.82
N LYS A 30 -3.10 6.85 2.57
CA LYS A 30 -1.76 6.96 3.15
C LYS A 30 -1.80 6.98 4.68
N GLU A 31 -2.65 7.82 5.28
CA GLU A 31 -2.72 7.94 6.75
C GLU A 31 -3.28 6.66 7.41
N ARG A 32 -4.22 5.95 6.76
CA ARG A 32 -4.67 4.62 7.20
C ARG A 32 -3.55 3.59 7.17
N ALA A 33 -2.78 3.52 6.07
CA ALA A 33 -1.61 2.65 6.00
C ALA A 33 -0.58 3.01 7.08
N LYS A 34 -0.36 4.30 7.33
CA LYS A 34 0.54 4.79 8.39
C LYS A 34 0.11 4.35 9.77
N ALA A 35 -1.19 4.42 10.10
CA ALA A 35 -1.71 3.95 11.38
C ALA A 35 -1.36 2.46 11.60
N ILE A 36 -1.61 1.61 10.62
CA ILE A 36 -1.29 0.16 10.66
C ILE A 36 0.21 -0.08 10.86
N VAL A 37 1.05 0.65 10.10
CA VAL A 37 2.52 0.53 10.21
C VAL A 37 2.99 0.93 11.60
N THR A 38 2.45 2.01 12.18
CA THR A 38 2.79 2.45 13.54
C THR A 38 2.19 1.57 14.63
N GLY A 39 1.09 0.89 14.33
CA GLY A 39 0.39 -0.06 15.22
C GLY A 39 1.05 -1.44 15.29
N GLY A 40 2.00 -1.74 14.41
CA GLY A 40 2.73 -3.00 14.41
C GLY A 40 2.23 -4.05 13.42
N TYR A 41 1.46 -3.63 12.40
CA TYR A 41 0.90 -4.52 11.38
C TYR A 41 -0.09 -5.55 11.94
N GLU A 42 -0.97 -5.11 12.84
CA GLU A 42 -2.03 -5.96 13.38
C GLU A 42 -2.93 -6.47 12.26
N LEU A 43 -3.12 -7.81 12.20
CA LEU A 43 -3.74 -8.47 11.05
C LEU A 43 -5.19 -8.01 10.83
N ASN A 44 -5.94 -7.82 11.91
CA ASN A 44 -7.32 -7.33 11.85
C ASN A 44 -7.40 -5.93 11.24
N GLU A 45 -6.46 -5.03 11.57
CA GLU A 45 -6.45 -3.68 11.00
C GLU A 45 -6.12 -3.70 9.50
N ILE A 46 -5.25 -4.64 9.09
CA ILE A 46 -4.92 -4.87 7.67
C ILE A 46 -6.15 -5.38 6.92
N GLU A 47 -6.82 -6.39 7.46
CA GLU A 47 -8.01 -6.99 6.85
C GLU A 47 -9.16 -5.97 6.76
N GLU A 48 -9.43 -5.21 7.83
CA GLU A 48 -10.45 -4.15 7.84
C GLU A 48 -10.15 -3.06 6.80
N PHE A 49 -8.87 -2.67 6.66
CA PHE A 49 -8.46 -1.69 5.66
C PHE A 49 -8.57 -2.23 4.23
N ASP A 50 -8.16 -3.48 3.99
CA ASP A 50 -8.30 -4.11 2.67
C ASP A 50 -9.77 -4.23 2.26
N GLU A 51 -10.63 -4.68 3.17
CA GLU A 51 -12.09 -4.75 2.94
C GLU A 51 -12.70 -3.39 2.64
N GLU A 52 -12.27 -2.34 3.32
CA GLU A 52 -12.69 -0.96 3.05
C GLU A 52 -12.31 -0.53 1.64
N LEU A 53 -11.05 -0.72 1.24
CA LEU A 53 -10.57 -0.38 -0.09
C LEU A 53 -11.32 -1.14 -1.18
N ILE A 54 -11.58 -2.44 -0.96
CA ILE A 54 -12.37 -3.29 -1.88
C ILE A 54 -13.80 -2.77 -2.00
N ARG A 55 -14.45 -2.45 -0.88
CA ARG A 55 -15.83 -1.95 -0.83
C ARG A 55 -15.97 -0.63 -1.58
N ASP A 56 -14.99 0.25 -1.44
CA ASP A 56 -15.00 1.59 -2.03
C ASP A 56 -14.40 1.61 -3.46
N GLY A 57 -13.89 0.47 -3.94
CA GLY A 57 -13.26 0.33 -5.26
C GLY A 57 -11.93 1.09 -5.38
N ILE A 58 -11.28 1.40 -4.26
CA ILE A 58 -10.04 2.17 -4.21
C ILE A 58 -8.85 1.21 -4.34
N ASN A 59 -8.09 1.33 -5.42
CA ASN A 59 -6.90 0.53 -5.66
C ASN A 59 -5.62 1.37 -5.51
N PRO A 60 -4.76 1.16 -4.49
CA PRO A 60 -3.44 1.75 -4.41
C PRO A 60 -2.45 1.03 -5.34
N GLY A 61 -2.69 1.18 -6.64
CA GLY A 61 -2.03 0.44 -7.71
C GLY A 61 -0.60 0.93 -8.00
N SER A 62 -0.33 2.23 -7.93
CA SER A 62 1.04 2.74 -8.19
C SER A 62 2.04 2.22 -7.15
N THR A 63 1.60 2.10 -5.90
CA THR A 63 2.38 1.47 -4.82
C THR A 63 2.64 -0.01 -5.13
N ALA A 64 1.64 -0.72 -5.65
CA ALA A 64 1.79 -2.14 -6.01
C ALA A 64 2.79 -2.31 -7.16
N ASP A 65 2.74 -1.44 -8.17
CA ASP A 65 3.69 -1.44 -9.30
C ASP A 65 5.13 -1.24 -8.83
N ILE A 66 5.38 -0.31 -7.90
CA ILE A 66 6.71 -0.08 -7.33
C ILE A 66 7.20 -1.32 -6.56
N ILE A 67 6.35 -1.92 -5.73
CA ILE A 67 6.71 -3.14 -4.99
C ILE A 67 7.00 -4.29 -5.94
N ALA A 68 6.23 -4.46 -7.01
CA ALA A 68 6.46 -5.48 -8.02
C ALA A 68 7.81 -5.26 -8.73
N ALA A 69 8.13 -4.02 -9.12
CA ALA A 69 9.40 -3.67 -9.74
C ALA A 69 10.59 -3.89 -8.78
N ALA A 70 10.45 -3.49 -7.51
CA ALA A 70 11.48 -3.69 -6.50
C ALA A 70 11.72 -5.17 -6.20
N LEU A 71 10.65 -5.97 -6.10
CA LEU A 71 10.74 -7.42 -5.93
C LEU A 71 11.43 -8.07 -7.13
N PHE A 72 11.08 -7.65 -8.36
CA PHE A 72 11.73 -8.13 -9.58
C PHE A 72 13.24 -7.87 -9.56
N ILE A 73 13.65 -6.63 -9.24
CA ILE A 73 15.08 -6.27 -9.11
C ILE A 73 15.75 -7.10 -8.01
N ALA A 74 15.09 -7.30 -6.86
CA ALA A 74 15.63 -8.08 -5.76
C ALA A 74 15.88 -9.55 -6.16
N ILE A 75 14.94 -10.16 -6.90
CA ILE A 75 15.09 -11.51 -7.44
C ILE A 75 16.28 -11.58 -8.41
N LEU A 76 16.40 -10.63 -9.34
CA LEU A 76 17.55 -10.55 -10.25
C LEU A 76 18.88 -10.34 -9.51
N SER A 77 18.82 -9.66 -8.36
CA SER A 77 19.97 -9.40 -7.48
C SER A 77 20.30 -10.58 -6.55
N GLY A 78 19.60 -11.71 -6.68
CA GLY A 78 19.90 -12.95 -5.96
C GLY A 78 19.06 -13.21 -4.72
N LEU A 79 17.97 -12.47 -4.49
CA LEU A 79 16.97 -12.85 -3.49
C LEU A 79 16.43 -14.24 -3.82
N ARG A 80 16.55 -15.17 -2.86
CA ARG A 80 16.05 -16.54 -2.95
C ARG A 80 15.06 -16.78 -1.80
N PHE A 81 14.08 -17.64 -2.04
CA PHE A 81 12.95 -17.96 -1.16
C PHE A 81 13.19 -19.30 -0.45
#